data_AF-A0A6V7JUH6-F1
#
_entry.id   AF-A0A6V7JUH6-F1
#
_cell.length_a   1.000
_cell.length_b   1.000
_cell.length_c   1.000
_cell.angle_alpha   90.00
_cell.angle_beta   90.00
_cell.angle_gamma   90.00
#
_symmetry.space_group_name_H-M   'P 1'
#
loop_
_entity.id
_entity.type
_entity.pdbx_description
1 polymer ?
#
loop_
_entity_poly.entity_id
_entity_poly.type
_entity_poly.pdbx_seq_one_letter_code
_entity_poly.pdbx_strand_id
1 'polypeptide(L)' 'VTYYVVNSSRNEGKDYFEINRETGEIFTKVVFDREKQGAYALEVEARDGAPSARPNSNGQPNS' A
#
# COMPACT_ATOMS: atom_id res chain seq x y z
N VAL A 1 5.80 -4.76 12.21
CA VAL A 1 5.48 -3.99 11.00
C VAL A 1 4.35 -4.70 10.29
N THR A 2 3.30 -4.00 9.88
CA THR A 2 2.14 -4.57 9.18
C THR A 2 1.89 -3.78 7.90
N TYR A 3 1.64 -4.48 6.80
CA TYR A 3 1.51 -3.89 5.47
C TYR A 3 0.05 -3.77 5.01
N TYR A 4 -0.27 -2.70 4.29
CA TYR A 4 -1.61 -2.41 3.79
C TYR A 4 -1.55 -1.80 2.38
N VAL A 5 -2.52 -2.15 1.54
CA VAL A 5 -2.82 -1.38 0.33
C VAL A 5 -3.62 -0.14 0.75
N VAL A 6 -3.19 1.04 0.33
CA VAL A 6 -3.86 2.30 0.68
C VAL A 6 -5.20 2.41 -0.04
N ASN A 7 -6.30 2.59 0.70
CA ASN A 7 -7.61 2.81 0.08
C ASN A 7 -7.80 4.30 -0.26
N SER A 8 -7.31 4.68 -1.43
CA SER A 8 -7.42 6.03 -1.98
C SER A 8 -7.99 5.98 -3.40
N SER A 9 -8.63 7.04 -3.87
CA SER A 9 -9.02 7.17 -5.28
C SER A 9 -7.82 7.33 -6.22
N ARG A 10 -6.67 7.74 -5.68
CA ARG A 10 -5.41 7.89 -6.42
C ARG A 10 -4.63 6.58 -6.55
N ASN A 11 -5.01 5.55 -5.78
CA ASN A 11 -4.37 4.24 -5.82
C ASN A 11 -5.02 3.37 -6.90
N GLU A 12 -4.52 3.52 -8.13
CA GLU A 12 -5.03 2.82 -9.32
C GLU A 12 -4.99 1.30 -9.16
N GLY A 13 -3.98 0.78 -8.46
CA GLY A 13 -3.76 -0.65 -8.27
C GLY A 13 -4.60 -1.30 -7.18
N LYS A 14 -5.34 -0.54 -6.35
CA LYS A 14 -5.90 -1.07 -5.10
C LYS A 14 -6.83 -2.29 -5.26
N ASP A 15 -7.54 -2.34 -6.39
CA ASP A 15 -8.52 -3.39 -6.69
C ASP A 15 -7.89 -4.58 -7.43
N TYR A 16 -6.67 -4.42 -7.96
CA TYR A 16 -5.98 -5.41 -8.79
C TYR A 16 -4.87 -6.17 -8.06
N PHE A 17 -4.37 -5.63 -6.95
CA PHE A 17 -3.29 -6.21 -6.16
C PHE A 17 -3.72 -6.46 -4.71
N GLU A 18 -3.13 -7.47 -4.08
CA GLU A 18 -3.15 -7.69 -2.64
C GLU A 18 -1.73 -7.72 -2.08
N ILE A 19 -1.61 -7.46 -0.78
CA ILE A 19 -0.34 -7.53 -0.05
C ILE A 19 -0.49 -8.45 1.16
N ASN A 20 0.46 -9.36 1.32
CA ASN A 20 0.57 -10.13 2.55
C ASN A 20 0.94 -9.17 3.70
N ARG A 21 0.08 -9.12 4.72
CA ARG A 21 0.23 -8.16 5.82
C ARG A 21 1.46 -8.40 6.69
N GLU A 22 1.98 -9.62 6.71
CA GLU A 22 3.13 -10.02 7.53
C GLU A 22 4.44 -9.91 6.76
N THR A 23 4.48 -10.35 5.50
CA THR A 23 5.71 -10.41 4.70
C THR A 23 5.91 -9.20 3.79
N GLY A 24 4.84 -8.48 3.45
CA GLY A 24 4.87 -7.40 2.46
C GLY A 24 4.89 -7.88 1.01
N GLU A 25 4.79 -9.19 0.76
CA GLU A 25 4.73 -9.74 -0.60
C GLU A 25 3.46 -9.30 -1.32
N ILE A 26 3.60 -8.89 -2.57
CA ILE A 26 2.50 -8.37 -3.40
C ILE A 26 2.09 -9.45 -4.41
N PHE A 27 0.79 -9.72 -4.48
CA PHE A 27 0.19 -10.68 -5.40
C PHE A 27 -0.87 -10.02 -6.27
N THR A 28 -1.07 -10.59 -7.46
CA THR A 28 -2.08 -10.15 -8.42
C THR A 28 -3.41 -10.83 -8.10
N LYS A 29 -4.50 -10.06 -8.00
CA LYS A 29 -5.85 -10.61 -7.79
C LYS A 29 -6.50 -11.09 -9.09
N VAL A 30 -5.97 -10.65 -10.23
CA VAL A 30 -6.51 -10.89 -11.57
C VAL A 30 -5.41 -11.25 -12.55
N VAL A 31 -5.80 -11.83 -13.68
CA VAL A 31 -4.92 -12.00 -14.84
C VAL A 31 -4.88 -10.68 -15.61
N PHE A 32 -3.68 -10.16 -15.85
CA PHE A 32 -3.49 -8.91 -16.57
C PHE A 32 -3.33 -9.10 -18.07
N ASP A 33 -3.83 -8.12 -18.80
CA ASP A 33 -3.62 -7.95 -20.23
C ASP A 33 -2.81 -6.68 -20.46
N ARG A 34 -1.55 -6.83 -20.88
CA ARG A 34 -0.63 -5.68 -21.03
C ARG A 34 -1.02 -4.73 -22.16
N GLU A 35 -1.82 -5.17 -23.13
CA GLU A 35 -2.27 -4.31 -24.23
C GLU A 35 -3.35 -3.32 -23.76
N LYS A 36 -4.11 -3.68 -22.71
CA LYS A 36 -5.10 -2.80 -22.09
C LYS A 36 -4.48 -1.80 -21.13
N GLN A 37 -3.55 -2.25 -20.29
CA GLN A 37 -2.86 -1.39 -19.34
C GLN A 37 -1.46 -1.92 -19.04
N GLY A 38 -0.44 -1.13 -19.39
CA GLY A 38 0.96 -1.53 -19.26
C GLY A 38 1.56 -1.38 -17.87
N ALA A 39 0.93 -0.55 -17.00
CA ALA A 39 1.39 -0.22 -15.67
C ALA A 39 0.24 0.26 -14.76
N TYR A 40 0.41 0.08 -13.44
CA TYR A 40 -0.49 0.55 -12.40
C TYR A 40 0.32 1.25 -11.32
N ALA A 41 -0.12 2.43 -10.87
CA ALA A 41 0.40 3.02 -9.65
C ALA A 41 -0.24 2.33 -8.43
N LEU A 42 0.58 1.64 -7.62
CA LEU A 42 0.14 0.99 -6.39
C LEU A 42 0.73 1.70 -5.16
N GLU A 43 -0.16 2.23 -4.32
CA GLU A 43 0.20 2.86 -3.06
C GLU A 43 0.04 1.86 -1.90
N VAL A 44 1.10 1.69 -1.11
CA VAL A 44 1.14 0.80 0.05
C VAL A 44 1.67 1.52 1.29
N GLU A 45 1.22 1.09 2.45
CA GLU A 45 1.63 1.63 3.74
C GLU A 45 2.19 0.51 4.62
N ALA A 46 3.29 0.78 5.32
CA ALA A 46 3.85 -0.09 6.34
C ALA A 46 3.75 0.60 7.70
N ARG A 47 3.16 -0.09 8.69
CA ARG A 47 2.96 0.43 10.05
C ARG A 47 3.77 -0.39 11.04
N ASP A 48 4.77 0.22 11.68
CA ASP A 48 5.59 -0.44 12.71
C ASP A 48 4.98 -0.33 14.12
N GLY A 49 3.95 0.51 14.28
CA GLY A 49 3.28 0.76 15.56
C GLY A 49 4.05 1.74 16.46
N ALA A 50 5.17 2.28 16.01
CA ALA A 50 5.94 3.27 16.74
C ALA A 50 5.35 4.68 16.52
N PRO A 51 5.34 5.53 17.57
CA PRO A 51 4.98 6.93 17.40
C PRO A 51 6.01 7.63 16.50
N SER A 52 5.55 8.60 15.71
CA SER A 52 6.46 9.37 14.86
C SER A 52 7.52 10.11 15.69
N ALA A 53 8.77 10.04 15.23
CA ALA A 53 9.88 10.80 15.80
C ALA A 53 9.80 12.31 15.52
N ARG A 54 8.83 12.76 14.71
CA ARG A 54 8.63 14.19 14.46
C ARG A 54 8.04 14.85 15.71
N PRO A 55 8.69 15.89 16.29
CA PRO A 55 8.07 16.69 17.33
C PRO A 55 6.73 17.26 16.84
N ASN A 56 5.70 17.27 17.68
CA ASN A 56 4.33 17.75 17.38
C ASN A 56 3.50 16.90 16.40
N SER A 57 3.91 15.66 16.11
CA SER A 57 3.10 14.71 15.32
C SER A 57 1.93 14.09 16.10
N ASN A 58 1.80 14.36 17.41
CA ASN A 58 0.80 13.71 18.28
C ASN A 58 0.81 12.18 18.20
N GLY A 59 1.96 11.57 17.89
CA GLY A 59 2.10 10.12 17.70
C GLY A 59 1.46 9.61 16.40
N GLN A 60 0.98 10.48 15.52
CA GLN A 60 0.50 10.11 14.19
C GLN A 60 1.69 9.67 13.34
N PRO A 61 1.56 8.58 12.56
CA PRO A 61 2.59 8.18 11.62
C PRO A 61 2.91 9.30 10.63
N ASN A 62 4.10 9.26 10.04
CA ASN A 62 4.42 10.13 8.91
C ASN A 62 3.65 9.63 7.68
N SER A 63 2.39 10.05 7.57
CA SER A 63 1.51 9.80 6.42
C SER A 63 1.59 10.97 5.44
#